data_AF-A0A7W1P4B1-F1
#
_entry.id   AF-A0A7W1P4B1-F1
#
_cell.length_a   1.000
_cell.length_b   1.000
_cell.length_c   1.000
_cell.angle_alpha   90.00
_cell.angle_beta   90.00
_cell.angle_gamma   90.00
#
_symmetry.space_group_name_H-M   'P 1'
#
loop_
_entity.id
_entity.type
_entity.pdbx_description
1 polymer ?
#
loop_
_entity_poly.entity_id
_entity_poly.type
_entity_poly.pdbx_seq_one_letter_code
_entity_poly.pdbx_strand_id
1 'polypeptide(L)'
;GNELFYQRDGREVRIERIYNRVIFDELLRRPDLSFGFNFQHEIDVTWVGHPNWYFRISKHSLPFLKTPHTSRAFFADEFPPGESLANYVLKPLYSFAGLGVDLEPTDEKLAALAEPHTWILQEKVNYAEFVPTVEGARSKAEIRMMFIWPEAGEPILVNNLVRMSQGAMMGVKFNRNKTWVGSSIALHRV
;
A
#
# COMPACT_ATOMS: atom_id res chain seq x y z
N GLY A 1 -21.34 -14.17 23.57
CA GLY A 1 -20.15 -15.02 23.36
C GLY A 1 -19.23 -14.36 22.36
N ASN A 2 -18.13 -15.01 22.00
CA ASN A 2 -17.15 -14.48 21.04
C ASN A 2 -17.46 -14.91 19.59
N GLU A 3 -18.53 -15.68 19.40
CA GLU A 3 -19.05 -16.10 18.10
C GLU A 3 -19.79 -14.95 17.41
N LEU A 4 -19.68 -14.89 16.09
CA LEU A 4 -20.40 -13.91 15.26
C LEU A 4 -21.44 -14.61 14.40
N PHE A 5 -22.53 -13.90 14.10
CA PHE A 5 -23.63 -14.40 13.31
C PHE A 5 -24.11 -13.34 12.31
N TYR A 6 -24.70 -13.79 11.20
CA TYR A 6 -25.40 -12.93 10.25
C TYR A 6 -26.80 -13.47 9.95
N GLN A 7 -27.70 -12.57 9.55
CA GLN A 7 -29.05 -12.95 9.17
C GLN A 7 -29.10 -13.37 7.71
N ARG A 8 -29.70 -14.53 7.45
CA ARG A 8 -29.97 -15.05 6.11
C ARG A 8 -31.31 -15.78 6.11
N ASP A 9 -32.23 -15.34 5.27
CA ASP A 9 -33.55 -15.96 5.10
C ASP A 9 -34.33 -16.13 6.43
N GLY A 10 -34.25 -15.10 7.30
CA GLY A 10 -34.92 -15.07 8.61
C GLY A 10 -34.28 -15.98 9.66
N ARG A 11 -33.09 -16.52 9.39
CA ARG A 11 -32.33 -17.37 10.32
C ARG A 11 -30.99 -16.74 10.63
N GLU A 12 -30.57 -16.95 11.86
CA GLU A 12 -29.23 -16.62 12.32
C GLU A 12 -28.25 -17.71 11.89
N VAL A 13 -27.20 -17.32 11.17
CA VAL A 13 -26.16 -18.22 10.64
C VAL A 13 -24.82 -17.84 11.23
N ARG A 14 -24.13 -18.82 11.83
CA ARG A 14 -22.80 -18.62 12.42
C ARG A 14 -21.77 -18.27 11.34
N ILE A 15 -20.90 -17.31 11.64
CA ILE A 15 -19.76 -16.93 10.83
C ILE A 15 -18.54 -17.73 11.31
N GLU A 16 -18.04 -18.64 10.49
CA GLU A 16 -16.82 -19.40 10.79
C GLU A 16 -15.55 -18.72 10.27
N ARG A 17 -15.65 -18.03 9.14
CA ARG A 17 -14.51 -17.41 8.45
C ARG A 17 -14.87 -16.04 7.90
N ILE A 18 -13.93 -15.11 7.98
CA ILE A 18 -14.07 -13.77 7.38
C ILE A 18 -12.90 -13.52 6.45
N TYR A 19 -13.20 -13.31 5.17
CA TYR A 19 -12.25 -12.75 4.22
C TYR A 19 -12.18 -11.24 4.41
N ASN A 20 -11.18 -10.78 5.17
CA ASN A 20 -11.10 -9.38 5.56
C ASN A 20 -10.45 -8.55 4.46
N ARG A 21 -11.18 -7.53 4.00
CA ARG A 21 -10.73 -6.53 3.02
C ARG A 21 -10.92 -5.10 3.51
N VAL A 22 -11.13 -4.93 4.81
CA VAL A 22 -11.34 -3.62 5.44
C VAL A 22 -10.05 -2.80 5.36
N ILE A 23 -10.19 -1.54 4.96
CA ILE A 23 -9.12 -0.54 4.99
C ILE A 23 -9.42 0.37 6.18
N PHE A 24 -8.60 0.31 7.23
CA PHE A 24 -8.88 1.03 8.47
C PHE A 24 -8.93 2.55 8.28
N ASP A 25 -8.13 3.13 7.38
CA ASP A 25 -8.19 4.55 7.06
C ASP A 25 -9.55 4.99 6.49
N GLU A 26 -10.20 4.12 5.71
CA GLU A 26 -11.55 4.36 5.19
C GLU A 26 -12.59 4.16 6.29
N LEU A 27 -12.39 3.14 7.13
CA LEU A 27 -13.23 2.85 8.28
C LEU A 27 -13.31 4.02 9.26
N LEU A 28 -12.15 4.63 9.58
CA LEU A 28 -12.05 5.78 10.49
C LEU A 28 -12.77 7.03 9.96
N ARG A 29 -12.97 7.14 8.65
CA ARG A 29 -13.74 8.24 8.02
C ARG A 29 -15.24 7.97 7.97
N ARG A 30 -15.67 6.82 8.48
CA ARG A 30 -17.07 6.40 8.53
C ARG A 30 -17.53 6.24 9.99
N PRO A 31 -17.53 7.33 10.78
CA PRO A 31 -18.00 7.29 12.17
C PRO A 31 -19.49 6.97 12.29
N ASP A 32 -20.23 7.03 11.17
CA ASP A 32 -21.62 6.63 11.06
C ASP A 32 -21.82 5.11 11.10
N LEU A 33 -20.77 4.32 10.86
CA LEU A 33 -20.84 2.86 10.93
C LEU A 33 -20.74 2.40 12.39
N SER A 34 -21.77 1.70 12.85
CA SER A 34 -21.75 0.97 14.11
C SER A 34 -21.47 -0.51 13.84
N PHE A 35 -20.52 -1.09 14.59
CA PHE A 35 -20.13 -2.48 14.47
C PHE A 35 -20.59 -3.27 15.69
N GLY A 36 -21.09 -4.48 15.47
CA GLY A 36 -21.45 -5.40 16.55
C GLY A 36 -20.24 -6.07 17.23
N PHE A 37 -19.01 -5.81 16.74
CA PHE A 37 -17.79 -6.37 17.28
C PHE A 37 -16.61 -5.39 17.13
N ASN A 38 -15.53 -5.65 17.86
CA ASN A 38 -14.28 -4.89 17.76
C ASN A 38 -13.20 -5.77 17.14
N PHE A 39 -12.51 -5.26 16.11
CA PHE A 39 -11.40 -5.95 15.43
C PHE A 39 -10.20 -6.28 16.34
N GLN A 40 -10.10 -5.62 17.50
CA GLN A 40 -9.05 -5.86 18.50
C GLN A 40 -9.42 -6.93 19.53
N HIS A 41 -10.69 -7.33 19.59
CA HIS A 41 -11.12 -8.38 20.51
C HIS A 41 -10.92 -9.76 19.90
N GLU A 42 -10.68 -10.74 20.76
CA GLU A 42 -10.68 -12.14 20.38
C GLU A 42 -12.11 -12.56 20.02
N ILE A 43 -12.30 -12.95 18.76
CA ILE A 43 -13.56 -13.46 18.24
C ILE A 43 -13.32 -14.85 17.64
N ASP A 44 -14.29 -15.75 17.82
CA ASP A 44 -14.23 -17.14 17.37
C ASP A 44 -14.53 -17.24 15.87
N VAL A 45 -13.63 -16.68 15.06
CA VAL A 45 -13.65 -16.75 13.60
C VAL A 45 -12.23 -16.97 13.06
N THR A 46 -12.12 -17.69 11.95
CA THR A 46 -10.87 -17.74 11.20
C THR A 46 -10.77 -16.51 10.29
N TRP A 47 -9.77 -15.66 10.52
CA TRP A 47 -9.49 -14.55 9.63
C TRP A 47 -8.68 -14.99 8.39
N VAL A 48 -9.28 -14.86 7.21
CA VAL A 48 -8.54 -14.96 5.95
C VAL A 48 -8.00 -13.57 5.62
N GLY A 49 -6.77 -13.32 6.05
CA GLY A 49 -6.16 -11.99 6.10
C GLY A 49 -6.44 -11.30 7.44
N HIS A 50 -5.76 -11.73 8.50
CA HIS A 50 -5.93 -11.16 9.84
C HIS A 50 -5.85 -9.61 9.85
N PRO A 51 -6.78 -8.90 10.49
CA PRO A 51 -6.80 -7.43 10.50
C PRO A 51 -5.46 -6.79 10.92
N ASN A 52 -4.76 -7.41 11.87
CA ASN A 52 -3.43 -6.96 12.32
C ASN A 52 -2.35 -6.93 11.23
N TRP A 53 -2.50 -7.65 10.12
CA TRP A 53 -1.55 -7.53 8.98
C TRP A 53 -1.46 -6.10 8.46
N TYR A 54 -2.54 -5.33 8.57
CA TYR A 54 -2.58 -3.91 8.23
C TYR A 54 -1.50 -3.10 8.94
N PHE A 55 -1.16 -3.46 10.19
CA PHE A 55 -0.17 -2.77 11.00
C PHE A 55 1.23 -3.40 10.92
N ARG A 56 1.33 -4.69 10.60
CA ARG A 56 2.63 -5.39 10.50
C ARG A 56 3.47 -4.93 9.31
N ILE A 57 2.85 -4.71 8.15
CA ILE A 57 3.55 -4.28 6.93
C ILE A 57 3.28 -2.79 6.74
N SER A 58 4.17 -1.96 7.27
CA SER A 58 4.01 -0.50 7.31
C SER A 58 5.18 0.22 6.62
N LYS A 59 4.90 1.45 6.13
CA LYS A 59 5.96 2.37 5.68
C LYS A 59 6.98 2.66 6.77
N HIS A 60 6.61 2.51 8.04
CA HIS A 60 7.49 2.66 9.18
C HIS A 60 8.70 1.72 9.11
N SER A 61 8.56 0.56 8.47
CA SER A 61 9.66 -0.39 8.33
C SER A 61 10.70 0.06 7.29
N LEU A 62 10.35 0.97 6.36
CA LEU A 62 11.21 1.30 5.21
C LEU A 62 12.58 1.89 5.60
N PRO A 63 12.71 2.83 6.55
CA PRO A 63 14.01 3.35 6.98
C PRO A 63 14.97 2.29 7.54
N PHE A 64 14.43 1.16 8.02
CA PHE A 64 15.21 0.05 8.58
C PHE A 64 15.66 -0.98 7.53
N LEU A 65 15.07 -0.97 6.32
CA LEU A 65 15.39 -1.93 5.26
C LEU A 65 16.61 -1.47 4.45
N LYS A 66 17.80 -1.80 4.95
CA LYS A 66 19.09 -1.47 4.32
C LYS A 66 19.56 -2.62 3.43
N THR A 67 19.19 -2.59 2.15
CA THR A 67 19.60 -3.59 1.16
C THR A 67 20.00 -2.91 -0.15
N PRO A 68 20.75 -3.59 -1.05
CA PRO A 68 21.09 -3.04 -2.38
C PRO A 68 19.87 -2.80 -3.29
N HIS A 69 18.71 -3.34 -2.94
CA HIS A 69 17.50 -3.33 -3.78
C HIS A 69 16.37 -2.46 -3.22
N THR A 70 16.58 -1.81 -2.06
CA THR A 70 15.60 -0.93 -1.44
C THR A 70 16.01 0.53 -1.61
N SER A 71 15.05 1.38 -1.98
CA SER A 71 15.25 2.83 -2.00
C SER A 71 15.46 3.35 -0.59
N ARG A 72 16.37 4.30 -0.43
CA ARG A 72 16.66 4.89 0.88
C ARG A 72 15.41 5.58 1.41
N ALA A 73 15.18 5.44 2.70
CA ALA A 73 14.08 6.10 3.38
C ALA A 73 14.53 6.58 4.76
N PHE A 74 13.96 7.69 5.20
CA PHE A 74 14.22 8.32 6.50
C PHE A 74 12.88 8.72 7.11
N PHE A 75 12.79 8.77 8.43
CA PHE A 75 11.73 9.57 9.05
C PHE A 75 11.97 11.05 8.74
N ALA A 76 10.90 11.83 8.62
CA ALA A 76 11.01 13.24 8.24
C ALA A 76 11.80 14.07 9.26
N ASP A 77 11.76 13.71 10.54
CA ASP A 77 12.53 14.31 11.63
C ASP A 77 13.96 13.76 11.78
N GLU A 78 14.29 12.68 11.07
CA GLU A 78 15.63 12.07 11.05
C GLU A 78 16.31 12.24 9.68
N PHE A 79 15.87 13.22 8.88
CA PHE A 79 16.43 13.44 7.55
C PHE A 79 17.91 13.90 7.63
N PRO A 80 18.85 13.20 6.99
CA PRO A 80 20.27 13.49 7.17
C PRO A 80 20.67 14.87 6.60
N PRO A 81 21.52 15.63 7.31
CA PRO A 81 22.08 16.86 6.76
C PRO A 81 22.95 16.53 5.54
N GLY A 82 22.72 17.25 4.43
CA GLY A 82 23.44 17.06 3.17
C GLY A 82 22.69 16.26 2.11
N GLU A 83 21.58 15.61 2.46
CA GLU A 83 20.64 15.07 1.48
C GLU A 83 19.81 16.21 0.87
N SER A 84 19.47 16.08 -0.42
CA SER A 84 18.64 17.06 -1.12
C SER A 84 17.19 16.58 -1.18
N LEU A 85 16.24 17.35 -0.62
CA LEU A 85 14.81 17.03 -0.69
C LEU A 85 14.29 16.83 -2.12
N ALA A 86 14.91 17.44 -3.12
CA ALA A 86 14.55 17.25 -4.54
C ALA A 86 14.65 15.79 -4.99
N ASN A 87 15.45 14.96 -4.32
CA ASN A 87 15.59 13.54 -4.61
C ASN A 87 14.59 12.66 -3.86
N TYR A 88 13.73 13.21 -3.00
CA TYR A 88 12.85 12.46 -2.12
C TYR A 88 11.38 12.81 -2.36
N VAL A 89 10.52 11.87 -1.98
CA VAL A 89 9.07 12.06 -1.87
C VAL A 89 8.66 11.93 -0.41
N LEU A 90 7.77 12.80 0.04
CA LEU A 90 7.26 12.79 1.41
C LEU A 90 5.97 11.96 1.46
N LYS A 91 5.91 11.01 2.39
CA LYS A 91 4.79 10.07 2.51
C LYS A 91 4.31 9.98 3.97
N PRO A 92 3.00 10.05 4.23
CA PRO A 92 2.47 9.76 5.55
C PRO A 92 2.59 8.26 5.82
N LEU A 93 2.91 7.89 7.06
CA LEU A 93 2.93 6.49 7.49
C LEU A 93 1.54 5.86 7.36
N TYR A 94 0.53 6.52 7.95
CA TYR A 94 -0.85 6.06 8.06
C TYR A 94 -1.73 6.57 6.91
N SER A 95 -1.27 6.39 5.66
CA SER A 95 -2.07 6.70 4.48
C SER A 95 -1.95 5.65 3.39
N PHE A 96 -3.03 5.44 2.63
CA PHE A 96 -3.09 4.42 1.57
C PHE A 96 -3.48 5.01 0.22
N ALA A 97 -3.26 4.22 -0.84
CA ALA A 97 -3.59 4.57 -2.23
C ALA A 97 -3.00 5.90 -2.73
N GLY A 98 -1.85 6.30 -2.20
CA GLY A 98 -1.15 7.54 -2.61
C GLY A 98 -1.72 8.82 -1.98
N LEU A 99 -2.64 8.71 -1.03
CA LEU A 99 -3.18 9.87 -0.34
C LEU A 99 -2.11 10.55 0.53
N GLY A 100 -2.00 11.88 0.43
CA GLY A 100 -1.04 12.66 1.21
C GLY A 100 0.42 12.54 0.74
N VAL A 101 0.68 11.85 -0.37
CA VAL A 101 2.03 11.77 -0.95
C VAL A 101 2.36 13.11 -1.62
N ASP A 102 3.46 13.73 -1.19
CA ASP A 102 4.03 14.90 -1.85
C ASP A 102 5.25 14.47 -2.66
N LEU A 103 5.20 14.72 -3.97
CA LEU A 103 6.27 14.34 -4.89
C LEU A 103 7.41 15.36 -4.89
N GLU A 104 7.15 16.59 -4.46
CA GLU A 104 8.10 17.70 -4.47
C GLU A 104 8.02 18.40 -3.10
N PRO A 105 8.46 17.73 -2.02
CA PRO A 105 8.50 18.34 -0.70
C PRO A 105 9.50 19.49 -0.66
N THR A 106 9.19 20.51 0.13
CA THR A 106 10.10 21.64 0.39
C THR A 106 10.43 21.71 1.88
N ASP A 107 11.50 22.43 2.22
CA ASP A 107 11.89 22.64 3.61
C ASP A 107 10.77 23.31 4.42
N GLU A 108 10.03 24.26 3.83
CA GLU A 108 8.92 24.91 4.52
C GLU A 108 7.79 23.93 4.85
N LYS A 109 7.46 23.02 3.92
CA LYS A 109 6.44 22.00 4.16
C LYS A 109 6.88 21.00 5.22
N LEU A 110 8.15 20.61 5.21
CA LEU A 110 8.72 19.71 6.19
C LEU A 110 8.68 20.33 7.60
N ALA A 111 9.05 21.61 7.71
CA ALA A 111 9.00 22.36 8.96
C ALA A 111 7.57 22.61 9.46
N ALA A 112 6.58 22.66 8.56
CA ALA A 112 5.17 22.84 8.88
C ALA A 112 4.44 21.55 9.29
N LEU A 113 5.11 20.39 9.26
CA LEU A 113 4.50 19.14 9.71
C LEU A 113 4.23 19.18 11.22
N ALA A 114 2.99 18.89 11.61
CA ALA A 114 2.61 18.82 13.02
C ALA A 114 3.30 17.66 13.76
N GLU A 115 3.43 16.51 13.12
CA GLU A 115 4.02 15.29 13.70
C GLU A 115 5.01 14.64 12.71
N PRO A 116 6.23 15.18 12.54
CA PRO A 116 7.16 14.74 11.50
C PRO A 116 7.55 13.25 11.60
N HIS A 117 7.63 12.69 12.81
CA HIS A 117 7.87 11.25 13.02
C HIS A 117 6.79 10.33 12.39
N THR A 118 5.60 10.86 12.06
CA THR A 118 4.54 10.11 11.36
C THR A 118 4.66 10.16 9.83
N TRP A 119 5.77 10.70 9.33
CA TRP A 119 6.08 10.83 7.91
C TRP A 119 7.44 10.25 7.59
N ILE A 120 7.61 9.81 6.34
CA ILE A 120 8.89 9.39 5.81
C ILE A 120 9.24 10.15 4.54
N LEU A 121 10.52 10.41 4.36
CA LEU A 121 11.11 10.81 3.09
C LEU A 121 11.69 9.55 2.44
N GLN A 122 11.19 9.20 1.26
CA GLN A 122 11.70 8.07 0.49
C GLN A 122 12.29 8.56 -0.82
N GLU A 123 13.49 8.07 -1.15
CA GLU A 123 14.19 8.42 -2.39
C GLU A 123 13.30 8.13 -3.61
N LYS A 124 13.30 9.06 -4.57
CA LYS A 124 12.54 8.96 -5.81
C LYS A 124 13.04 7.78 -6.63
N VAL A 125 12.10 6.95 -7.07
CA VAL A 125 12.40 5.85 -8.00
C VAL A 125 12.19 6.35 -9.42
N ASN A 126 13.27 6.32 -10.21
CA ASN A 126 13.20 6.58 -11.65
C ASN A 126 12.75 5.31 -12.38
N TYR A 127 11.45 5.21 -12.62
CA TYR A 127 10.87 4.11 -13.38
C TYR A 127 11.37 4.14 -14.83
N ALA A 128 11.88 3.00 -15.31
CA ALA A 128 12.28 2.86 -16.70
C ALA A 128 11.07 2.95 -17.65
N GLU A 129 11.22 3.77 -18.70
CA GLU A 129 10.24 3.93 -19.79
C GLU A 129 10.60 2.99 -20.94
N PHE A 130 10.12 1.75 -20.88
CA PHE A 130 10.55 0.71 -21.81
C PHE A 130 9.42 0.01 -22.56
N VAL A 131 8.16 0.18 -22.15
CA VAL A 131 7.04 -0.45 -22.85
C VAL A 131 6.68 0.41 -24.07
N PRO A 132 6.83 -0.09 -25.30
CA PRO A 132 6.51 0.67 -26.50
C PRO A 132 5.00 0.91 -26.59
N THR A 133 4.62 2.09 -27.08
CA THR A 133 3.23 2.42 -27.43
C THR A 133 3.15 2.82 -28.89
N VAL A 134 1.96 2.71 -29.49
CA VAL A 134 1.76 3.10 -30.90
C VAL A 134 1.87 4.61 -31.12
N GLU A 135 1.80 5.40 -30.06
CA GLU A 135 1.86 6.87 -30.09
C GLU A 135 3.31 7.39 -29.93
N GLY A 136 4.30 6.50 -29.91
CA GLY A 136 5.73 6.84 -29.83
C GLY A 136 6.26 7.06 -28.41
N ALA A 137 5.43 7.53 -27.48
CA ALA A 137 5.78 7.57 -26.06
C ALA A 137 6.01 6.14 -25.50
N ARG A 138 6.83 5.99 -24.46
CA ARG A 138 7.01 4.70 -23.77
C ARG A 138 6.33 4.72 -22.42
N SER A 139 5.61 3.65 -22.09
CA SER A 139 5.00 3.48 -20.78
C SER A 139 6.02 2.92 -19.78
N LYS A 140 5.86 3.34 -18.53
CA LYS A 140 6.53 2.77 -17.35
C LYS A 140 5.77 1.53 -16.90
N ALA A 141 6.46 0.61 -16.23
CA ALA A 141 5.85 -0.57 -15.65
C ALA A 141 6.24 -0.75 -14.18
N GLU A 142 5.27 -1.15 -13.38
CA GLU A 142 5.45 -1.63 -12.00
C GLU A 142 5.00 -3.09 -11.96
N ILE A 143 5.82 -3.98 -11.38
CA ILE A 143 5.46 -5.38 -11.18
C ILE A 143 5.03 -5.55 -9.72
N ARG A 144 3.78 -5.99 -9.51
CA ARG A 144 3.28 -6.42 -8.21
C ARG A 144 3.32 -7.92 -8.13
N MET A 145 3.82 -8.43 -7.01
CA MET A 145 3.88 -9.85 -6.73
C MET A 145 2.88 -10.18 -5.63
N MET A 146 2.07 -11.21 -5.84
CA MET A 146 1.15 -11.73 -4.85
C MET A 146 1.73 -13.01 -4.25
N PHE A 147 1.97 -12.98 -2.95
CA PHE A 147 2.39 -14.13 -2.19
C PHE A 147 1.24 -14.65 -1.32
N ILE A 148 1.15 -15.96 -1.17
CA ILE A 148 0.42 -16.60 -0.08
C ILE A 148 1.43 -17.09 0.95
N TRP A 149 1.12 -16.98 2.23
CA TRP A 149 1.99 -17.44 3.30
C TRP A 149 1.28 -18.54 4.09
N PRO A 150 1.66 -19.83 3.90
CA PRO A 150 1.17 -20.94 4.70
C PRO A 150 1.63 -20.84 6.16
N GLU A 151 0.82 -21.29 7.13
CA GLU A 151 1.13 -21.19 8.57
C GLU A 151 2.49 -21.80 8.97
N ALA A 152 2.91 -22.88 8.30
CA ALA A 152 4.15 -23.59 8.59
C ALA A 152 5.13 -23.62 7.39
N GLY A 153 5.10 -22.59 6.55
CA GLY A 153 5.93 -22.56 5.33
C GLY A 153 6.49 -21.19 4.99
N GLU A 154 7.21 -21.15 3.86
CA GLU A 154 7.71 -19.91 3.26
C GLU A 154 6.64 -19.24 2.39
N PRO A 155 6.71 -17.92 2.17
CA PRO A 155 5.84 -17.24 1.20
C PRO A 155 5.98 -17.82 -0.20
N ILE A 156 4.86 -18.18 -0.81
CA ILE A 156 4.79 -18.76 -2.16
C ILE A 156 4.27 -17.68 -3.12
N LEU A 157 5.03 -17.37 -4.16
CA LEU A 157 4.59 -16.51 -5.25
C LEU A 157 3.50 -17.23 -6.05
N VAL A 158 2.29 -16.69 -6.08
CA VAL A 158 1.15 -17.30 -6.79
C VAL A 158 0.69 -16.51 -8.00
N ASN A 159 1.01 -15.21 -8.05
CA ASN A 159 0.64 -14.38 -9.17
C ASN A 159 1.55 -13.15 -9.27
N ASN A 160 1.65 -12.58 -10.46
CA ASN A 160 2.23 -11.27 -10.68
C ASN A 160 1.29 -10.39 -11.53
N LEU A 161 1.38 -9.09 -11.33
CA LEU A 161 0.58 -8.10 -12.03
C LEU A 161 1.49 -6.96 -12.48
N VAL A 162 1.68 -6.83 -13.79
CA VAL A 162 2.32 -5.68 -14.41
C VAL A 162 1.29 -4.57 -14.48
N ARG A 163 1.58 -3.40 -13.92
CA ARG A 163 0.79 -2.18 -14.08
C ARG A 163 1.55 -1.19 -14.92
N MET A 164 0.93 -0.68 -15.96
CA MET A 164 1.54 0.28 -16.88
C MET A 164 0.96 1.68 -16.67
N SER A 165 1.83 2.69 -16.76
CA SER A 165 1.42 4.09 -16.64
C SER A 165 2.40 5.01 -17.38
N GLN A 166 1.87 6.14 -17.83
CA GLN A 166 2.63 7.25 -18.43
C GLN A 166 2.67 8.46 -17.48
N GLY A 167 2.17 8.35 -16.25
CA GLY A 167 2.16 9.41 -15.25
C GLY A 167 3.39 9.38 -14.34
N ALA A 168 3.61 10.48 -13.60
CA ALA A 168 4.61 10.52 -12.53
C ALA A 168 4.23 9.59 -11.37
N MET A 169 2.93 9.34 -11.15
CA MET A 169 2.43 8.47 -10.09
C MET A 169 1.72 7.23 -10.64
N MET A 170 2.05 6.06 -10.09
CA MET A 170 1.42 4.79 -10.45
C MET A 170 0.05 4.63 -9.78
N GLY A 171 -1.05 4.88 -10.50
CA GLY A 171 -2.40 4.66 -9.97
C GLY A 171 -3.52 4.96 -10.96
N VAL A 172 -4.65 4.26 -10.83
CA VAL A 172 -5.78 4.33 -11.78
C VAL A 172 -6.40 5.74 -11.82
N LYS A 173 -6.48 6.43 -10.67
CA LYS A 173 -7.05 7.78 -10.58
C LYS A 173 -6.26 8.82 -11.40
N PHE A 174 -4.94 8.65 -11.54
CA PHE A 174 -4.04 9.59 -12.22
C PHE A 174 -3.88 9.34 -13.72
N ASN A 175 -4.45 8.25 -14.24
CA ASN A 175 -4.27 7.80 -15.63
C ASN A 175 -5.57 7.79 -16.45
N ARG A 176 -6.66 8.38 -15.94
CA ARG A 176 -8.00 8.31 -16.57
C ARG A 176 -8.06 8.78 -18.04
N ASN A 177 -7.18 9.70 -18.43
CA ASN A 177 -7.17 10.29 -19.77
C ASN A 177 -5.96 9.87 -20.61
N LYS A 178 -5.26 8.80 -20.23
CA LYS A 178 -4.06 8.32 -20.93
C LYS A 178 -4.34 6.97 -21.62
N THR A 179 -3.80 6.80 -22.82
CA THR A 179 -3.81 5.52 -23.55
C THR A 179 -2.59 4.69 -23.13
N TRP A 180 -2.59 3.38 -23.43
CA TRP A 180 -1.48 2.48 -23.08
C TRP A 180 -1.12 2.44 -21.59
N VAL A 181 -2.12 2.69 -20.77
CA VAL A 181 -2.16 2.46 -19.32
C VAL A 181 -3.07 1.25 -19.08
N GLY A 182 -2.69 0.37 -18.17
CA GLY A 182 -3.42 -0.89 -18.00
C GLY A 182 -2.71 -1.87 -17.10
N SER A 183 -3.21 -3.11 -17.08
CA SER A 183 -2.59 -4.20 -16.34
C SER A 183 -2.39 -5.43 -17.23
N SER A 184 -1.32 -6.17 -16.99
CA SER A 184 -0.96 -7.39 -17.70
C SER A 184 -0.28 -8.38 -16.73
N ILE A 185 0.08 -9.57 -17.22
CA ILE A 185 0.93 -10.53 -16.51
C ILE A 185 2.35 -10.50 -17.10
N ALA A 186 3.36 -10.60 -16.24
CA ALA A 186 4.74 -10.83 -16.65
C ALA A 186 4.96 -12.33 -16.83
N LEU A 187 5.28 -12.73 -18.06
CA LEU A 187 5.72 -14.08 -18.38
C LEU A 187 7.25 -14.09 -18.39
N HIS A 188 7.86 -15.00 -17.65
CA HIS A 188 9.28 -15.29 -17.78
C HIS A 188 9.45 -16.67 -18.41
N ARG A 189 10.55 -16.88 -19.13
CA ARG A 189 10.96 -18.24 -19.49
C ARG A 189 11.40 -18.95 -18.22
N VAL A 190 10.95 -20.19 -18.05
CA VAL A 190 11.44 -21.11 -17.02
C VAL A 190 12.70 -21.77 -17.55
#